data_AF-A0A846S381-F1
#
_entry.id   AF-A0A846S381-F1
#
_cell.length_a   1.000
_cell.length_b   1.000
_cell.length_c   1.000
_cell.angle_alpha   90.00
_cell.angle_beta   90.00
_cell.angle_gamma   90.00
#
_symmetry.space_group_name_H-M   'P 1'
#
loop_
_entity.id
_entity.type
_entity.pdbx_description
1 polymer ?
#
loop_
_entity_poly.entity_id
_entity_poly.type
_entity_poly.pdbx_seq_one_letter_code
_entity_poly.pdbx_strand_id
1 'polypeptide(L)'
;MSQTPSSGSILLRRAARRRLGLLLPGVITMSIWQVCEAIVPVAIGIVVDAAIIPLSLPMLIASIIGIGLLFTLLSLGYRFGARFCNAAREHEAHALRVELTHAALTSANLPPDRASGEVLSIASADADTAAQSFAQLGRGIASVLGMIAAAVFLLIADPVTGLVVLIAVPIGLLIVALPSRSVSAKASAQLEAVARAGRSASDLMHGLRVIKAMGGEPWSVRRYRHTSDEAADAGIATGERTGRLAGLGALVMSVVLAIVLIVAGLRLLEGQMSVGALIGILGMTAFLTEPMRALAEIVGLFAQSHGAAQRISQLLTDIDEADAPIPTAATSQARTTAPAPTIDFSEEAVGVRSWAVGEERTVDFTTAFGALTCIVAEDPESETELLAALATHARGTGPDQMIVSPHTVDLFEGTIRSNITMILGTDDAPVTAEVLAASGADELLGLVDAGLDHRIQELGGNLSGGQRQRVALARALHADPRLLVLHEPTTAVDAVTEARISAGLKDLRTSRESAATIVFTSAPAFLAAADSVVFVPTTGPVLVGGHAELLAAADASAVDASAKAYRNAVTR
;
A
#
# COMPACT_ATOMS: atom_id res chain seq x y z
N MET A 1 -11.13 -0.11 20.13
CA MET A 1 -11.05 0.48 18.78
C MET A 1 -10.68 1.95 18.95
N SER A 2 -9.45 2.32 18.62
CA SER A 2 -8.99 3.70 18.71
C SER A 2 -9.67 4.52 17.63
N GLN A 3 -10.22 5.67 17.98
CA GLN A 3 -10.79 6.64 17.03
C GLN A 3 -9.89 6.79 15.80
N THR A 4 -10.50 6.71 14.63
CA THR A 4 -9.90 7.00 13.33
C THR A 4 -9.25 8.38 13.40
N PRO A 5 -7.96 8.49 13.08
CA PRO A 5 -7.29 9.78 13.15
C PRO A 5 -7.84 10.68 12.04
N SER A 6 -8.37 11.84 12.41
CA SER A 6 -8.95 12.80 11.46
C SER A 6 -7.90 13.62 10.67
N SER A 7 -6.61 13.46 10.99
CA SER A 7 -5.50 14.05 10.21
C SER A 7 -4.18 13.33 10.48
N GLY A 8 -3.21 13.54 9.59
CA GLY A 8 -1.85 13.02 9.73
C GLY A 8 -1.13 13.51 10.99
N SER A 9 -1.42 14.72 11.48
CA SER A 9 -0.83 15.21 12.74
C SER A 9 -1.34 14.46 13.96
N ILE A 10 -2.63 14.11 13.98
CA ILE A 10 -3.25 13.31 15.03
C ILE A 10 -2.72 11.87 14.99
N LEU A 11 -2.55 11.29 13.79
CA LEU A 11 -1.93 9.98 13.61
C LEU A 11 -0.51 9.97 14.21
N LEU A 12 0.34 10.94 13.86
CA LEU A 12 1.70 11.02 14.39
C LEU A 12 1.73 11.23 15.91
N ARG A 13 0.81 12.03 16.46
CA ARG A 13 0.69 12.22 17.92
C ARG A 13 0.24 10.95 18.63
N ARG A 14 -0.70 10.20 18.05
CA ARG A 14 -1.16 8.89 18.54
C ARG A 14 0.00 7.89 18.55
N ALA A 15 0.73 7.83 17.44
CA ALA A 15 1.89 6.97 17.26
C ALA A 15 3.00 7.30 18.28
N ALA A 16 3.31 8.60 18.47
CA ALA A 16 4.26 9.05 19.49
C ALA A 16 3.85 8.61 20.89
N ARG A 17 2.57 8.81 21.26
CA ARG A 17 2.04 8.39 22.58
C ARG A 17 2.14 6.88 22.79
N ARG A 18 1.82 6.09 21.77
CA ARG A 18 1.88 4.61 21.82
C ARG A 18 3.30 4.11 22.06
N ARG A 19 4.31 4.84 21.57
CA ARG A 19 5.73 4.45 21.63
C ARG A 19 6.56 5.28 22.60
N LEU A 20 5.94 6.06 23.49
CA LEU A 20 6.65 6.90 24.48
C LEU A 20 7.66 6.12 25.32
N GLY A 21 7.35 4.88 25.71
CA GLY A 21 8.24 4.03 26.50
C GLY A 21 9.56 3.67 25.82
N LEU A 22 9.61 3.70 24.48
CA LEU A 22 10.84 3.50 23.71
C LEU A 22 11.44 4.83 23.26
N LEU A 23 10.59 5.79 22.88
CA LEU A 23 11.03 7.07 22.34
C LEU A 23 11.74 7.94 23.38
N LEU A 24 11.23 8.01 24.62
CA LEU A 24 11.82 8.83 25.67
C LEU A 24 13.26 8.40 26.05
N PRO A 25 13.54 7.12 26.39
CA PRO A 25 14.91 6.69 26.66
C PRO A 25 15.81 6.82 25.42
N GLY A 26 15.27 6.63 24.22
CA GLY A 26 15.99 6.85 22.96
C GLY A 26 16.44 8.30 22.79
N VAL A 27 15.53 9.26 22.97
CA VAL A 27 15.84 10.70 22.90
C VAL A 27 16.88 11.09 23.96
N ILE A 28 16.73 10.60 25.20
CA ILE A 28 17.66 10.91 26.29
C ILE A 28 19.08 10.40 25.97
N THR A 29 19.20 9.13 25.57
CA THR A 29 20.51 8.52 25.27
C THR A 29 21.15 9.09 24.01
N MET A 30 20.36 9.47 23.00
CA MET A 30 20.84 10.24 21.84
C MET A 30 21.33 11.64 22.24
N SER A 31 20.63 12.30 23.15
CA SER A 31 21.04 13.62 23.64
C SER A 31 22.35 13.53 24.43
N ILE A 32 22.51 12.49 25.25
CA ILE A 32 23.77 12.19 25.95
C ILE A 32 24.90 11.99 24.94
N TRP A 33 24.67 11.24 23.86
CA TRP A 33 25.65 11.05 22.80
C TRP A 33 26.08 12.39 22.19
N GLN A 34 25.13 13.22 21.72
CA GLN A 34 25.47 14.48 21.06
C GLN A 34 26.21 15.45 22.01
N VAL A 35 25.82 15.51 23.29
CA VAL A 35 26.51 16.34 24.28
C VAL A 35 27.91 15.81 24.57
N CYS A 36 28.08 14.48 24.70
CA CYS A 36 29.41 13.88 24.85
C CYS A 36 30.29 14.16 23.64
N GLU A 37 29.74 14.12 22.43
CA GLU A 37 30.46 14.41 21.20
C GLU A 37 30.95 15.86 21.17
N ALA A 38 30.09 16.81 21.56
CA ALA A 38 30.46 18.22 21.72
C ALA A 38 31.58 18.41 22.76
N ILE A 39 31.63 17.58 23.80
CA ILE A 39 32.66 17.65 24.84
C ILE A 39 34.01 17.10 24.35
N VAL A 40 34.08 16.30 23.29
CA VAL A 40 35.36 15.69 22.83
C VAL A 40 36.44 16.74 22.52
N PRO A 41 36.20 17.78 21.68
CA PRO A 41 37.18 18.84 21.46
C PRO A 41 37.60 19.58 22.73
N VAL A 42 36.64 19.81 23.63
CA VAL A 42 36.85 20.49 24.92
C VAL A 42 37.78 19.67 25.80
N ALA A 43 37.50 18.37 25.91
CA ALA A 43 38.31 17.45 26.70
C ALA A 43 39.75 17.47 26.19
N ILE A 44 39.97 17.40 24.88
CA ILE A 44 41.32 17.50 24.28
C ILE A 44 42.01 18.80 24.69
N GLY A 45 41.30 19.93 24.62
CA GLY A 45 41.82 21.22 25.07
C GLY A 45 42.23 21.23 26.55
N ILE A 46 41.38 20.71 27.43
CA ILE A 46 41.66 20.60 28.87
C ILE A 46 42.87 19.69 29.13
N VAL A 47 43.01 18.56 28.42
CA VAL A 47 44.17 17.68 28.54
C VAL A 47 45.46 18.43 28.19
N VAL A 48 45.43 19.26 27.14
CA VAL A 48 46.59 20.05 26.73
C VAL A 48 47.00 21.04 27.83
N ASP A 49 46.03 21.81 28.36
CA ASP A 49 46.32 22.84 29.37
C ASP A 49 46.68 22.27 30.75
N ALA A 50 46.05 21.17 31.17
CA ALA A 50 46.20 20.64 32.54
C ALA A 50 47.26 19.54 32.67
N ALA A 51 47.47 18.73 31.63
CA ALA A 51 48.36 17.57 31.68
C ALA A 51 49.62 17.73 30.81
N ILE A 52 49.47 18.15 29.55
CA ILE A 52 50.57 18.16 28.57
C ILE A 52 51.51 19.34 28.81
N ILE A 53 50.99 20.57 28.81
CA ILE A 53 51.82 21.77 29.01
C ILE A 53 52.52 21.77 30.38
N PRO A 54 51.85 21.44 31.50
CA PRO A 54 52.48 21.37 32.82
C PRO A 54 53.33 20.11 33.05
N LEU A 55 53.34 19.16 32.11
CA LEU A 55 54.02 17.86 32.22
C LEU A 55 53.60 17.06 33.47
N SER A 56 52.32 17.09 33.84
CA SER A 56 51.84 16.49 35.09
C SER A 56 51.30 15.06 34.88
N LEU A 57 52.07 14.07 35.36
CA LEU A 57 51.71 12.65 35.24
C LEU A 57 50.34 12.30 35.88
N PRO A 58 49.99 12.81 37.07
CA PRO A 58 48.68 12.52 37.68
C PRO A 58 47.51 13.02 36.85
N MET A 59 47.60 14.23 36.28
CA MET A 59 46.53 14.76 35.42
C MET A 59 46.49 14.02 34.09
N LEU A 60 47.63 13.60 33.55
CA LEU A 60 47.65 12.78 32.33
C LEU A 60 46.88 11.47 32.52
N ILE A 61 47.07 10.77 33.64
CA ILE A 61 46.32 9.55 33.96
C ILE A 61 44.83 9.85 34.12
N ALA A 62 44.48 10.91 34.88
CA ALA A 62 43.09 11.34 35.05
C ALA A 62 42.43 11.70 33.71
N SER A 63 43.15 12.37 32.82
CA SER A 63 42.72 12.72 31.47
C SER A 63 42.48 11.49 30.59
N ILE A 64 43.37 10.49 30.63
CA ILE A 64 43.18 9.23 29.90
C ILE A 64 41.92 8.50 30.37
N ILE A 65 41.72 8.40 31.69
CA ILE A 65 40.51 7.79 32.27
C ILE A 65 39.27 8.60 31.88
N GLY A 66 39.34 9.93 31.96
CA GLY A 66 38.26 10.84 31.59
C GLY A 66 37.87 10.72 30.11
N ILE A 67 38.83 10.70 29.20
CA ILE A 67 38.60 10.46 27.77
C ILE A 67 38.02 9.07 27.55
N GLY A 68 38.55 8.03 28.21
CA GLY A 68 38.01 6.68 28.13
C GLY A 68 36.54 6.60 28.56
N LEU A 69 36.19 7.26 29.67
CA LEU A 69 34.80 7.37 30.13
C LEU A 69 33.93 8.16 29.14
N LEU A 70 34.43 9.29 28.62
CA LEU A 70 33.73 10.11 27.64
C LEU A 70 33.39 9.31 26.37
N PHE A 71 34.37 8.60 25.79
CA PHE A 71 34.14 7.76 24.61
C PHE A 71 33.24 6.54 24.92
N THR A 72 33.28 6.01 26.14
CA THR A 72 32.37 4.94 26.57
C THR A 72 30.93 5.47 26.60
N LEU A 73 30.69 6.62 27.23
CA LEU A 73 29.38 7.27 27.29
C LEU A 73 28.88 7.67 25.90
N LEU A 74 29.76 8.22 25.06
CA LEU A 74 29.50 8.51 23.66
C LEU A 74 29.03 7.25 22.91
N SER A 75 29.79 6.17 23.00
CA SER A 75 29.49 4.91 22.30
C SER A 75 28.19 4.27 22.79
N LEU A 76 27.99 4.19 24.11
CA LEU A 76 26.78 3.62 24.70
C LEU A 76 25.56 4.51 24.43
N GLY A 77 25.70 5.83 24.50
CA GLY A 77 24.65 6.80 24.18
C GLY A 77 24.14 6.60 22.76
N TYR A 78 25.03 6.53 21.77
CA TYR A 78 24.64 6.28 20.38
C TYR A 78 24.01 4.90 20.21
N ARG A 79 24.65 3.85 20.74
CA ARG A 79 24.16 2.46 20.59
C ARG A 79 22.77 2.28 21.15
N PHE A 80 22.52 2.71 22.38
CA PHE A 80 21.22 2.58 23.03
C PHE A 80 20.20 3.54 22.42
N GLY A 81 20.59 4.79 22.15
CA GLY A 81 19.72 5.78 21.53
C GLY A 81 19.21 5.33 20.17
N ALA A 82 20.12 4.84 19.32
CA ALA A 82 19.77 4.33 17.99
C ALA A 82 18.89 3.08 18.12
N ARG A 83 19.19 2.17 19.05
CA ARG A 83 18.37 0.97 19.30
C ARG A 83 16.94 1.32 19.67
N PHE A 84 16.76 2.21 20.66
CA PHE A 84 15.44 2.58 21.16
C PHE A 84 14.62 3.35 20.10
N CYS A 85 15.23 4.32 19.42
CA CYS A 85 14.57 5.06 18.34
C CYS A 85 14.21 4.16 17.14
N ASN A 86 15.11 3.25 16.73
CA ASN A 86 14.83 2.31 15.63
C ASN A 86 13.77 1.27 16.03
N ALA A 87 13.80 0.77 17.27
CA ALA A 87 12.76 -0.13 17.77
C ALA A 87 11.39 0.56 17.80
N ALA A 88 11.32 1.84 18.21
CA ALA A 88 10.09 2.63 18.15
C ALA A 88 9.58 2.77 16.71
N ARG A 89 10.47 3.06 15.75
CA ARG A 89 10.15 3.15 14.32
C ARG A 89 9.60 1.83 13.78
N GLU A 90 10.32 0.73 13.95
CA GLU A 90 9.92 -0.57 13.39
C GLU A 90 8.62 -1.11 14.01
N HIS A 91 8.46 -0.97 15.33
CA HIS A 91 7.23 -1.39 15.98
C HIS A 91 6.02 -0.56 15.54
N GLU A 92 6.19 0.74 15.28
CA GLU A 92 5.09 1.54 14.75
C GLU A 92 4.80 1.24 13.28
N ALA A 93 5.83 1.14 12.44
CA ALA A 93 5.66 0.77 11.03
C ALA A 93 4.92 -0.57 10.90
N HIS A 94 5.30 -1.57 11.71
CA HIS A 94 4.59 -2.84 11.78
C HIS A 94 3.14 -2.67 12.25
N ALA A 95 2.90 -1.90 13.31
CA ALA A 95 1.55 -1.72 13.83
C ALA A 95 0.62 -0.99 12.84
N LEU A 96 1.15 -0.01 12.10
CA LEU A 96 0.42 0.67 11.03
C LEU A 96 0.15 -0.28 9.86
N ARG A 97 1.13 -1.09 9.43
CA ARG A 97 0.93 -2.13 8.39
C ARG A 97 -0.19 -3.08 8.76
N VAL A 98 -0.21 -3.58 10.00
CA VAL A 98 -1.25 -4.50 10.49
C VAL A 98 -2.61 -3.80 10.59
N GLU A 99 -2.68 -2.58 11.13
CA GLU A 99 -3.92 -1.81 11.24
C GLU A 99 -4.52 -1.51 9.85
N LEU A 100 -3.70 -1.04 8.91
CA LEU A 100 -4.12 -0.71 7.54
C LEU A 100 -4.54 -1.96 6.75
N THR A 101 -3.75 -3.03 6.84
CA THR A 101 -4.07 -4.28 6.13
C THR A 101 -5.35 -4.90 6.69
N HIS A 102 -5.49 -4.92 8.01
CA HIS A 102 -6.72 -5.40 8.64
C HIS A 102 -7.92 -4.55 8.22
N ALA A 103 -7.83 -3.22 8.32
CA ALA A 103 -8.92 -2.32 7.92
C ALA A 103 -9.32 -2.54 6.45
N ALA A 104 -8.34 -2.62 5.54
CA ALA A 104 -8.59 -2.86 4.12
C ALA A 104 -9.22 -4.24 3.83
N LEU A 105 -8.85 -5.28 4.58
CA LEU A 105 -9.37 -6.64 4.39
C LEU A 105 -10.74 -6.85 5.05
N THR A 106 -11.06 -6.12 6.12
CA THR A 106 -12.33 -6.26 6.83
C THR A 106 -13.40 -5.27 6.39
N SER A 107 -13.01 -4.22 5.65
CA SER A 107 -13.97 -3.24 5.15
C SER A 107 -14.88 -3.86 4.10
N ALA A 108 -16.19 -3.69 4.29
CA ALA A 108 -17.20 -4.21 3.37
C ALA A 108 -17.33 -3.32 2.13
N ASN A 109 -16.91 -2.06 2.18
CA ASN A 109 -17.19 -1.08 1.14
C ASN A 109 -15.94 -0.30 0.69
N LEU A 110 -14.81 -0.98 0.51
CA LEU A 110 -13.65 -0.33 -0.11
C LEU A 110 -14.08 0.25 -1.49
N PRO A 111 -13.89 1.56 -1.75
CA PRO A 111 -14.33 2.17 -2.99
C PRO A 111 -13.73 1.44 -4.20
N PRO A 112 -14.53 1.04 -5.21
CA PRO A 112 -14.05 0.30 -6.38
C PRO A 112 -12.99 1.07 -7.17
N ASP A 113 -12.95 2.40 -7.03
CA ASP A 113 -11.98 3.28 -7.70
C ASP A 113 -10.56 3.23 -7.08
N ARG A 114 -10.40 2.68 -5.86
CA ARG A 114 -9.08 2.57 -5.21
C ARG A 114 -8.40 1.29 -5.70
N ALA A 115 -7.41 1.45 -6.58
CA ALA A 115 -6.61 0.33 -7.06
C ALA A 115 -5.94 -0.42 -5.90
N SER A 116 -5.94 -1.77 -5.94
CA SER A 116 -5.25 -2.63 -4.97
C SER A 116 -3.78 -2.24 -4.74
N GLY A 117 -3.11 -1.73 -5.77
CA GLY A 117 -1.75 -1.19 -5.70
C GLY A 117 -1.60 0.08 -4.86
N GLU A 118 -2.60 0.96 -4.83
CA GLU A 118 -2.58 2.16 -3.99
C GLU A 118 -2.70 1.79 -2.52
N VAL A 119 -3.65 0.92 -2.18
CA VAL A 119 -3.84 0.39 -0.82
C VAL A 119 -2.56 -0.31 -0.35
N LEU A 120 -1.95 -1.13 -1.20
CA LEU A 120 -0.68 -1.80 -0.90
C LEU A 120 0.45 -0.78 -0.66
N SER A 121 0.56 0.26 -1.49
CA SER A 121 1.57 1.31 -1.31
C SER A 121 1.37 2.07 0.01
N ILE A 122 0.13 2.39 0.36
CA ILE A 122 -0.18 3.09 1.63
C ILE A 122 0.12 2.17 2.82
N ALA A 123 -0.33 0.92 2.76
CA ALA A 123 -0.11 -0.07 3.81
C ALA A 123 1.37 -0.39 4.02
N SER A 124 2.21 -0.31 2.98
CA SER A 124 3.64 -0.67 3.06
C SER A 124 4.57 0.55 3.17
N ALA A 125 4.68 1.35 2.10
CA ALA A 125 5.64 2.43 1.95
C ALA A 125 5.29 3.65 2.81
N ASP A 126 4.01 4.04 2.84
CA ASP A 126 3.58 5.19 3.64
C ASP A 126 3.63 4.86 5.14
N ALA A 127 3.26 3.64 5.52
CA ALA A 127 3.40 3.18 6.91
C ALA A 127 4.84 3.25 7.41
N ASP A 128 5.82 2.88 6.57
CA ASP A 128 7.24 3.04 6.89
C ASP A 128 7.63 4.53 7.00
N THR A 129 7.27 5.31 5.98
CA THR A 129 7.60 6.75 5.88
C THR A 129 7.02 7.55 7.05
N ALA A 130 5.78 7.28 7.47
CA ALA A 130 5.16 7.93 8.62
C ALA A 130 5.92 7.65 9.93
N ALA A 131 6.36 6.39 10.12
CA ALA A 131 7.10 5.98 11.31
C ALA A 131 8.54 6.52 11.36
N GLN A 132 9.14 6.89 10.22
CA GLN A 132 10.49 7.46 10.17
C GLN A 132 10.64 8.73 11.02
N SER A 133 9.55 9.48 11.24
CA SER A 133 9.51 10.67 12.11
C SER A 133 10.11 10.45 13.51
N PHE A 134 10.04 9.23 14.07
CA PHE A 134 10.59 8.94 15.41
C PHE A 134 12.11 8.93 15.49
N ALA A 135 12.77 8.37 14.48
CA ALA A 135 14.23 8.40 14.41
C ALA A 135 14.73 9.84 14.28
N GLN A 136 14.00 10.66 13.53
CA GLN A 136 14.34 12.06 13.30
C GLN A 136 14.08 12.94 14.50
N LEU A 137 13.02 12.69 15.26
CA LEU A 137 12.73 13.45 16.49
C LEU A 137 13.87 13.31 17.51
N GLY A 138 14.35 12.08 17.71
CA GLY A 138 15.48 11.80 18.61
C GLY A 138 16.75 12.53 18.18
N ARG A 139 17.08 12.45 16.89
CA ARG A 139 18.25 13.13 16.34
C ARG A 139 18.14 14.64 16.41
N GLY A 140 16.98 15.21 16.07
CA GLY A 140 16.76 16.66 16.08
C GLY A 140 16.90 17.27 17.47
N ILE A 141 16.28 16.67 18.48
CA ILE A 141 16.40 17.12 19.87
C ILE A 141 17.86 17.02 20.33
N ALA A 142 18.53 15.90 20.03
CA ALA A 142 19.93 15.71 20.36
C ALA A 142 20.81 16.77 19.69
N SER A 143 20.63 17.04 18.39
CA SER A 143 21.37 18.07 17.65
C SER A 143 21.17 19.47 18.24
N VAL A 144 19.95 19.85 18.62
CA VAL A 144 19.69 21.14 19.29
C VAL A 144 20.43 21.23 20.63
N LEU A 145 20.38 20.18 21.45
CA LEU A 145 21.08 20.15 22.73
C LEU A 145 22.61 20.17 22.56
N GLY A 146 23.14 19.46 21.57
CA GLY A 146 24.56 19.50 21.21
C GLY A 146 25.02 20.88 20.75
N MET A 147 24.23 21.57 19.93
CA MET A 147 24.52 22.95 19.53
C MET A 147 24.48 23.93 20.70
N ILE A 148 23.50 23.77 21.62
CA ILE A 148 23.45 24.59 22.84
C ILE A 148 24.70 24.35 23.70
N ALA A 149 25.08 23.08 23.91
CA ALA A 149 26.29 22.73 24.65
C ALA A 149 27.55 23.33 23.99
N ALA A 150 27.64 23.27 22.66
CA ALA A 150 28.75 23.85 21.91
C ALA A 150 28.79 25.38 22.02
N ALA A 151 27.65 26.06 21.87
CA ALA A 151 27.56 27.51 21.99
C ALA A 151 27.95 27.99 23.40
N VAL A 152 27.46 27.30 24.44
CA VAL A 152 27.83 27.60 25.84
C VAL A 152 29.33 27.46 26.04
N PHE A 153 29.94 26.37 25.59
CA PHE A 153 31.38 26.19 25.70
C PHE A 153 32.17 27.27 24.94
N LEU A 154 31.81 27.56 23.69
CA LEU A 154 32.51 28.55 22.87
C LEU A 154 32.52 29.92 23.55
N LEU A 155 31.40 30.34 24.13
CA LEU A 155 31.28 31.61 24.84
C LEU A 155 32.05 31.64 26.18
N ILE A 156 32.16 30.49 26.86
CA ILE A 156 32.96 30.36 28.08
C ILE A 156 34.46 30.38 27.76
N ALA A 157 34.87 29.71 26.69
CA ALA A 157 36.28 29.60 26.29
C ALA A 157 36.86 30.94 25.83
N ASP A 158 36.17 31.62 24.91
CA ASP A 158 36.52 32.98 24.48
C ASP A 158 35.30 33.66 23.83
N PRO A 159 34.68 34.69 24.46
CA PRO A 159 33.44 35.30 23.94
C PRO A 159 33.57 35.86 22.52
N VAL A 160 34.74 36.40 22.16
CA VAL A 160 34.97 37.02 20.85
C VAL A 160 35.06 35.95 19.78
N THR A 161 35.97 35.00 19.93
CA THR A 161 36.15 33.90 18.97
C THR A 161 34.91 33.01 18.91
N GLY A 162 34.26 32.75 20.05
CA GLY A 162 33.03 31.99 20.14
C GLY A 162 31.88 32.62 19.36
N LEU A 163 31.71 33.95 19.42
CA LEU A 163 30.72 34.67 18.63
C LEU A 163 31.02 34.61 17.14
N VAL A 164 32.31 34.71 16.75
CA VAL A 164 32.74 34.53 15.36
C VAL A 164 32.33 33.16 14.83
N VAL A 165 32.56 32.07 15.59
CA VAL A 165 32.15 30.71 15.21
C VAL A 165 30.63 30.61 15.10
N LEU A 166 29.89 31.11 16.11
CA LEU A 166 28.43 31.02 16.18
C LEU A 166 27.73 31.80 15.05
N ILE A 167 28.41 32.76 14.42
CA ILE A 167 27.92 33.51 13.26
C ILE A 167 28.42 32.90 11.94
N ALA A 168 29.71 32.59 11.86
CA ALA A 168 30.35 32.13 10.63
C ALA A 168 29.85 30.76 10.18
N VAL A 169 29.63 29.82 11.11
CA VAL A 169 29.14 28.48 10.76
C VAL A 169 27.71 28.53 10.20
N PRO A 170 26.72 29.19 10.83
CA PRO A 170 25.39 29.33 10.23
C PRO A 170 25.35 30.05 8.89
N ILE A 171 26.14 31.12 8.72
CA ILE A 171 26.23 31.83 7.44
C ILE A 171 26.83 30.91 6.37
N GLY A 172 27.90 30.19 6.70
CA GLY A 172 28.51 29.22 5.79
C GLY A 172 27.52 28.14 5.36
N LEU A 173 26.75 27.61 6.30
CA LEU A 173 25.73 26.60 6.02
C LEU A 173 24.59 27.16 5.15
N LEU A 174 24.19 28.42 5.37
CA LEU A 174 23.18 29.10 4.56
C LEU A 174 23.63 29.25 3.10
N ILE A 175 24.90 29.61 2.87
CA ILE A 175 25.51 29.70 1.53
C ILE A 175 25.41 28.36 0.80
N VAL A 176 25.59 27.25 1.51
CA VAL A 176 25.49 25.89 0.94
C VAL A 176 24.04 25.41 0.79
N ALA A 177 23.16 25.82 1.70
CA ALA A 177 21.76 25.39 1.73
C ALA A 177 20.87 26.10 0.68
N LEU A 178 21.17 27.33 0.28
CA LEU A 178 20.36 28.06 -0.71
C LEU A 178 20.34 27.37 -2.09
N PRO A 179 21.48 26.98 -2.70
CA PRO A 179 21.48 26.34 -4.01
C PRO A 179 21.05 24.86 -3.95
N SER A 180 21.08 24.22 -2.77
CA SER A 180 20.73 22.79 -2.63
C SER A 180 19.27 22.48 -2.95
N ARG A 181 18.34 23.44 -2.72
CA ARG A 181 16.92 23.32 -3.10
C ARG A 181 16.75 23.07 -4.61
N SER A 182 17.56 23.74 -5.43
CA SER A 182 17.50 23.58 -6.89
C SER A 182 18.00 22.20 -7.35
N VAL A 183 18.96 21.62 -6.62
CA VAL A 183 19.48 20.28 -6.91
C VAL A 183 18.47 19.21 -6.49
N SER A 184 17.79 19.39 -5.36
CA SER A 184 16.71 18.50 -4.92
C SER A 184 15.56 18.42 -5.94
N ALA A 185 15.12 19.55 -6.50
CA ALA A 185 14.09 19.57 -7.55
C ALA A 185 14.49 18.78 -8.82
N LYS A 186 15.79 18.77 -9.15
CA LYS A 186 16.31 18.04 -10.31
C LYS A 186 16.65 16.58 -10.01
N ALA A 187 16.88 16.23 -8.74
CA ALA A 187 17.03 14.84 -8.29
C ALA A 187 15.74 14.03 -8.54
N SER A 188 14.56 14.65 -8.46
CA SER A 188 13.30 14.01 -8.84
C SER A 188 13.28 13.58 -10.31
N ALA A 189 13.82 14.42 -11.22
CA ALA A 189 13.91 14.06 -12.64
C ALA A 189 14.87 12.90 -12.90
N GLN A 190 15.95 12.80 -12.10
CA GLN A 190 16.85 11.63 -12.12
C GLN A 190 16.10 10.36 -11.68
N LEU A 191 15.39 10.40 -10.55
CA LEU A 191 14.63 9.25 -10.06
C LEU A 191 13.57 8.80 -11.07
N GLU A 192 12.92 9.75 -11.75
CA GLU A 192 11.94 9.44 -12.79
C GLU A 192 12.59 8.78 -14.02
N ALA A 193 13.77 9.23 -14.45
CA ALA A 193 14.52 8.61 -15.54
C ALA A 193 14.94 7.17 -15.20
N VAL A 194 15.43 6.95 -13.97
CA VAL A 194 15.74 5.60 -13.46
C VAL A 194 14.49 4.72 -13.40
N ALA A 195 13.35 5.27 -12.95
CA ALA A 195 12.09 4.55 -12.91
C ALA A 195 11.57 4.22 -14.33
N ARG A 196 11.75 5.11 -15.31
CA ARG A 196 11.44 4.83 -16.73
C ARG A 196 12.31 3.70 -17.28
N ALA A 197 13.61 3.68 -16.97
CA ALA A 197 14.49 2.58 -17.35
C ALA A 197 14.08 1.25 -16.67
N GLY A 198 13.69 1.30 -15.40
CA GLY A 198 13.16 0.14 -14.66
C GLY A 198 11.86 -0.41 -15.26
N ARG A 199 10.90 0.48 -15.61
CA ARG A 199 9.67 0.08 -16.32
C ARG A 199 9.98 -0.53 -17.69
N SER A 200 10.86 0.09 -18.47
CA SER A 200 11.27 -0.46 -19.77
C SER A 200 11.91 -1.84 -19.62
N ALA A 201 12.72 -2.09 -18.59
CA ALA A 201 13.27 -3.41 -18.32
C ALA A 201 12.15 -4.41 -17.98
N SER A 202 11.23 -4.03 -17.10
CA SER A 202 10.08 -4.86 -16.73
C SER A 202 9.23 -5.25 -17.95
N ASP A 203 8.91 -4.29 -18.81
CA ASP A 203 8.12 -4.52 -20.04
C ASP A 203 8.81 -5.50 -20.98
N LEU A 204 10.13 -5.34 -21.17
CA LEU A 204 10.93 -6.26 -21.99
C LEU A 204 11.02 -7.66 -21.38
N MET A 205 11.07 -7.77 -20.04
CA MET A 205 11.08 -9.06 -19.35
C MET A 205 9.73 -9.78 -19.43
N HIS A 206 8.61 -9.04 -19.32
CA HIS A 206 7.27 -9.58 -19.54
C HIS A 206 7.10 -10.06 -21.00
N GLY A 207 7.60 -9.29 -21.96
CA GLY A 207 7.60 -9.63 -23.37
C GLY A 207 8.67 -10.63 -23.80
N LEU A 208 9.48 -11.18 -22.88
CA LEU A 208 10.69 -11.93 -23.22
C LEU A 208 10.41 -13.14 -24.12
N ARG A 209 9.31 -13.87 -23.88
CA ARG A 209 8.92 -15.02 -24.70
C ARG A 209 8.64 -14.61 -26.15
N VAL A 210 7.92 -13.50 -26.33
CA VAL A 210 7.57 -12.95 -27.66
C VAL A 210 8.82 -12.44 -28.37
N ILE A 211 9.70 -11.74 -27.65
CA ILE A 211 10.98 -11.25 -28.18
C ILE A 211 11.84 -12.43 -28.65
N LYS A 212 11.94 -13.50 -27.84
CA LYS A 212 12.71 -14.71 -28.18
C LYS A 212 12.13 -15.47 -29.37
N ALA A 213 10.81 -15.59 -29.43
CA ALA A 213 10.13 -16.28 -30.53
C ALA A 213 10.34 -15.58 -31.89
N MET A 214 10.44 -14.24 -31.89
CA MET A 214 10.59 -13.44 -33.11
C MET A 214 12.05 -13.04 -33.43
N GLY A 215 13.03 -13.46 -32.61
CA GLY A 215 14.45 -13.05 -32.79
C GLY A 215 14.69 -11.55 -32.58
N GLY A 216 13.87 -10.90 -31.75
CA GLY A 216 13.85 -9.45 -31.52
C GLY A 216 14.92 -8.92 -30.55
N GLU A 217 15.88 -9.73 -30.11
CA GLU A 217 16.86 -9.33 -29.09
C GLU A 217 17.70 -8.09 -29.46
N PRO A 218 18.15 -7.90 -30.72
CA PRO A 218 18.89 -6.70 -31.06
C PRO A 218 18.05 -5.42 -30.90
N TRP A 219 16.74 -5.50 -31.14
CA TRP A 219 15.83 -4.37 -30.93
C TRP A 219 15.63 -4.09 -29.44
N SER A 220 15.43 -5.11 -28.61
CA SER A 220 15.22 -4.93 -27.17
C SER A 220 16.46 -4.36 -26.48
N VAL A 221 17.65 -4.84 -26.84
CA VAL A 221 18.92 -4.32 -26.32
C VAL A 221 19.11 -2.86 -26.70
N ARG A 222 18.85 -2.46 -27.96
CA ARG A 222 18.94 -1.04 -28.37
C ARG A 222 17.93 -0.15 -27.65
N ARG A 223 16.69 -0.62 -27.52
CA ARG A 223 15.62 0.11 -26.83
C ARG A 223 15.96 0.36 -25.36
N TYR A 224 16.44 -0.68 -24.66
CA TYR A 224 16.85 -0.57 -23.26
C TYR A 224 18.08 0.33 -23.11
N ARG A 225 19.08 0.19 -23.99
CA ARG A 225 20.29 1.01 -23.98
C ARG A 225 19.96 2.49 -24.04
N HIS A 226 19.07 2.90 -24.95
CA HIS A 226 18.63 4.31 -25.05
C HIS A 226 18.03 4.83 -23.74
N THR A 227 17.10 4.09 -23.13
CA THR A 227 16.49 4.51 -21.84
C THR A 227 17.49 4.47 -20.68
N SER A 228 18.46 3.56 -20.74
CA SER A 228 19.53 3.47 -19.76
C SER A 228 20.51 4.65 -19.90
N ASP A 229 20.82 5.07 -21.12
CA ASP A 229 21.71 6.20 -21.40
C ASP A 229 21.07 7.52 -20.94
N GLU A 230 19.77 7.72 -21.20
CA GLU A 230 19.03 8.88 -20.67
C GLU A 230 19.06 8.94 -19.13
N ALA A 231 18.92 7.78 -18.47
CA ALA A 231 19.02 7.69 -17.02
C ALA A 231 20.46 7.95 -16.53
N ALA A 232 21.46 7.47 -17.26
CA ALA A 232 22.86 7.72 -16.98
C ALA A 232 23.21 9.20 -17.12
N ASP A 233 22.79 9.87 -18.19
CA ASP A 233 23.02 11.30 -18.43
C ASP A 233 22.36 12.16 -17.34
N ALA A 234 21.12 11.85 -16.97
CA ALA A 234 20.44 12.50 -15.86
C ALA A 234 21.18 12.28 -14.52
N GLY A 235 21.72 11.08 -14.32
CA GLY A 235 22.57 10.72 -13.18
C GLY A 235 23.87 11.50 -13.14
N ILE A 236 24.60 11.59 -14.26
CA ILE A 236 25.85 12.35 -14.38
C ILE A 236 25.60 13.84 -14.13
N ALA A 237 24.58 14.42 -14.77
CA ALA A 237 24.26 15.84 -14.61
C ALA A 237 23.84 16.19 -13.17
N THR A 238 23.18 15.27 -12.46
CA THR A 238 22.83 15.45 -11.04
C THR A 238 24.03 15.25 -10.15
N GLY A 239 24.84 14.21 -10.41
CA GLY A 239 26.09 13.93 -9.71
C GLY A 239 27.09 15.09 -9.79
N GLU A 240 27.24 15.71 -10.96
CA GLU A 240 28.10 16.89 -11.13
C GLU A 240 27.63 18.06 -10.25
N ARG A 241 26.33 18.35 -10.20
CA ARG A 241 25.77 19.43 -9.38
C ARG A 241 25.93 19.15 -7.89
N THR A 242 25.66 17.92 -7.47
CA THR A 242 25.88 17.47 -6.09
C THR A 242 27.35 17.56 -5.71
N GLY A 243 28.26 17.18 -6.62
CA GLY A 243 29.71 17.32 -6.44
C GLY A 243 30.15 18.78 -6.30
N ARG A 244 29.65 19.68 -7.15
CA ARG A 244 29.92 21.13 -7.05
C ARG A 244 29.42 21.72 -5.73
N LEU A 245 28.24 21.30 -5.26
CA LEU A 245 27.70 21.69 -3.95
C LEU A 245 28.56 21.18 -2.80
N ALA A 246 29.00 19.92 -2.85
CA ALA A 246 29.89 19.36 -1.85
C ALA A 246 31.24 20.10 -1.81
N GLY A 247 31.78 20.42 -3.00
CA GLY A 247 33.00 21.23 -3.14
C GLY A 247 32.83 22.65 -2.57
N LEU A 248 31.71 23.32 -2.86
CA LEU A 248 31.38 24.62 -2.26
C LEU A 248 31.30 24.52 -0.74
N GLY A 249 30.66 23.48 -0.21
CA GLY A 249 30.58 23.24 1.23
C GLY A 249 31.95 23.06 1.87
N ALA A 250 32.82 22.26 1.28
CA ALA A 250 34.19 22.07 1.75
C ALA A 250 35.01 23.37 1.72
N LEU A 251 34.87 24.16 0.64
CA LEU A 251 35.54 25.46 0.52
C LEU A 251 35.06 26.43 1.61
N VAL A 252 33.75 26.59 1.77
CA VAL A 252 33.15 27.47 2.77
C VAL A 252 33.60 27.07 4.18
N MET A 253 33.56 25.78 4.51
CA MET A 253 34.01 25.30 5.82
C MET A 253 35.52 25.53 6.04
N SER A 254 36.34 25.38 5.00
CA SER A 254 37.77 25.68 5.08
C SER A 254 38.04 27.17 5.32
N VAL A 255 37.26 28.06 4.68
CA VAL A 255 37.35 29.51 4.90
C VAL A 255 36.90 29.88 6.31
N VAL A 256 35.79 29.31 6.81
CA VAL A 256 35.33 29.51 8.19
C VAL A 256 36.41 29.08 9.17
N LEU A 257 37.00 27.89 8.98
CA LEU A 257 38.06 27.38 9.84
C LEU A 257 39.31 28.26 9.81
N ALA A 258 39.68 28.79 8.63
CA ALA A 258 40.82 29.70 8.48
C ALA A 258 40.57 31.04 9.21
N ILE A 259 39.37 31.62 9.09
CA ILE A 259 38.99 32.85 9.80
C ILE A 259 39.06 32.61 11.31
N VAL A 260 38.47 31.52 11.79
CA VAL A 260 38.48 31.15 13.22
C VAL A 260 39.91 30.96 13.70
N LEU A 261 40.75 30.25 12.95
CA LEU A 261 42.16 30.03 13.30
C LEU A 261 42.94 31.34 13.39
N ILE A 262 42.74 32.28 12.46
CA ILE A 262 43.41 33.58 12.49
C ILE A 262 42.98 34.38 13.72
N VAL A 263 41.67 34.50 13.96
CA VAL A 263 41.14 35.26 15.11
C VAL A 263 41.59 34.63 16.43
N ALA A 264 41.42 33.32 16.57
CA ALA A 264 41.82 32.57 17.76
C ALA A 264 43.35 32.62 17.97
N GLY A 265 44.13 32.54 16.90
CA GLY A 265 45.58 32.67 16.94
C GLY A 265 46.04 34.04 17.43
N LEU A 266 45.40 35.12 16.99
CA LEU A 266 45.68 36.48 17.49
C LEU A 266 45.34 36.60 18.98
N ARG A 267 44.18 36.09 19.41
CA ARG A 267 43.78 36.06 20.84
C ARG A 267 44.77 35.29 21.71
N LEU A 268 45.31 34.18 21.19
CA LEU A 268 46.36 33.39 21.86
C LEU A 268 47.68 34.19 21.98
N LEU A 269 48.12 34.85 20.90
CA LEU A 269 49.33 35.67 20.90
C LEU A 269 49.23 36.89 21.83
N GLU A 270 48.04 37.45 21.99
CA GLU A 270 47.73 38.51 22.95
C GLU A 270 47.63 38.02 24.41
N GLY A 271 47.76 36.71 24.64
CA GLY A 271 47.68 36.10 25.97
C GLY A 271 46.27 36.08 26.56
N GLN A 272 45.23 36.27 25.74
CA GLN A 272 43.83 36.33 26.18
C GLN A 272 43.15 34.96 26.17
N MET A 273 43.83 33.92 25.65
CA MET A 273 43.29 32.58 25.50
C MET A 273 44.41 31.55 25.69
N SER A 274 44.08 30.36 26.21
CA SER A 274 45.03 29.24 26.33
C SER A 274 45.16 28.44 25.03
N VAL A 275 46.21 27.61 24.93
CA VAL A 275 46.40 26.69 23.80
C VAL A 275 45.30 25.64 23.79
N GLY A 276 44.88 25.13 24.95
CA GLY A 276 43.76 24.20 25.05
C GLY A 276 42.44 24.81 24.59
N ALA A 277 42.16 26.07 24.92
CA ALA A 277 40.98 26.78 24.43
C ALA A 277 40.98 26.94 22.91
N LEU A 278 42.13 27.25 22.29
CA LEU A 278 42.28 27.27 20.82
C LEU A 278 41.91 25.92 20.19
N ILE A 279 42.46 24.82 20.71
CA ILE A 279 42.21 23.46 20.20
C ILE A 279 40.72 23.09 20.36
N GLY A 280 40.13 23.43 21.51
CA GLY A 280 38.71 23.22 21.78
C GLY A 280 37.80 23.98 20.82
N ILE A 281 38.08 25.27 20.57
CA ILE A 281 37.32 26.10 19.64
C ILE A 281 37.44 25.59 18.20
N LEU A 282 38.64 25.21 17.76
CA LEU A 282 38.85 24.69 16.41
C LEU A 282 38.08 23.38 16.18
N GLY A 283 38.12 22.46 17.15
CA GLY A 283 37.36 21.21 17.07
C GLY A 283 35.85 21.42 17.20
N MET A 284 35.39 22.37 18.02
CA MET A 284 33.97 22.75 18.13
C MET A 284 33.43 23.35 16.83
N THR A 285 34.25 24.13 16.14
CA THR A 285 33.92 24.69 14.82
C THR A 285 33.62 23.58 13.82
N ALA A 286 34.44 22.52 13.81
CA ALA A 286 34.22 21.35 12.97
C ALA A 286 32.96 20.56 13.41
N PHE A 287 32.79 20.34 14.72
CA PHE A 287 31.64 19.64 15.30
C PHE A 287 30.29 20.26 14.91
N LEU A 288 30.15 21.59 14.96
CA LEU A 288 28.88 22.29 14.68
C LEU A 288 28.33 22.01 13.27
N THR A 289 29.15 21.55 12.33
CA THR A 289 28.75 21.28 10.94
C THR A 289 27.69 20.18 10.84
N GLU A 290 27.86 19.06 11.57
CA GLU A 290 26.95 17.91 11.47
C GLU A 290 25.56 18.16 12.08
N PRO A 291 25.43 18.65 13.33
CA PRO A 291 24.12 18.92 13.94
C PRO A 291 23.32 19.97 13.16
N MET A 292 23.99 21.00 12.63
CA MET A 292 23.34 22.02 11.81
C MET A 292 22.80 21.46 10.50
N ARG A 293 23.57 20.59 9.82
CA ARG A 293 23.11 19.89 8.61
C ARG A 293 21.94 18.96 8.93
N ALA A 294 22.03 18.20 10.01
CA ALA A 294 20.96 17.31 10.45
C ALA A 294 19.65 18.07 10.68
N LEU A 295 19.71 19.26 11.33
CA LEU A 295 18.52 20.08 11.55
C LEU A 295 17.90 20.60 10.24
N ALA A 296 18.72 20.94 9.25
CA ALA A 296 18.24 21.36 7.94
C ALA A 296 17.51 20.22 7.19
N GLU A 297 17.96 18.98 7.35
CA GLU A 297 17.36 17.79 6.73
C GLU A 297 16.04 17.37 7.39
N ILE A 298 15.92 17.55 8.71
CA ILE A 298 14.74 17.14 9.49
C ILE A 298 13.45 17.79 8.99
N VAL A 299 13.48 19.04 8.53
CA VAL A 299 12.29 19.74 8.03
C VAL A 299 11.69 19.00 6.83
N GLY A 300 12.53 18.58 5.87
CA GLY A 300 12.07 17.86 4.68
C GLY A 300 11.53 16.48 5.02
N LEU A 301 12.21 15.76 5.93
CA LEU A 301 11.82 14.42 6.36
C LEU A 301 10.51 14.44 7.17
N PHE A 302 10.29 15.47 8.00
CA PHE A 302 9.05 15.64 8.73
C PHE A 302 7.88 15.95 7.79
N ALA A 303 8.09 16.77 6.76
CA ALA A 303 7.08 17.03 5.73
C ALA A 303 6.69 15.75 4.97
N GLN A 304 7.66 14.90 4.62
CA GLN A 304 7.40 13.59 4.00
C GLN A 304 6.61 12.66 4.93
N SER A 305 7.03 12.55 6.19
CA SER A 305 6.36 11.74 7.21
C SER A 305 4.92 12.21 7.44
N HIS A 306 4.68 13.53 7.45
CA HIS A 306 3.36 14.11 7.60
C HIS A 306 2.47 13.83 6.38
N GLY A 307 3.01 13.95 5.15
CA GLY A 307 2.27 13.62 3.93
C GLY A 307 1.86 12.14 3.86
N ALA A 308 2.74 11.23 4.26
CA ALA A 308 2.43 9.80 4.37
C ALA A 308 1.35 9.55 5.45
N ALA A 309 1.51 10.16 6.63
CA ALA A 309 0.51 10.07 7.70
C ALA A 309 -0.87 10.61 7.29
N GLN A 310 -0.91 11.65 6.45
CA GLN A 310 -2.14 12.21 5.91
C GLN A 310 -2.85 11.24 4.97
N ARG A 311 -2.11 10.57 4.06
CA ARG A 311 -2.68 9.55 3.17
C ARG A 311 -3.20 8.33 3.93
N ILE A 312 -2.49 7.89 4.97
CA ILE A 312 -2.94 6.83 5.87
C ILE A 312 -4.25 7.22 6.58
N SER A 313 -4.29 8.43 7.13
CA SER A 313 -5.48 8.97 7.80
C SER A 313 -6.67 9.08 6.85
N GLN A 314 -6.46 9.54 5.62
CA GLN A 314 -7.49 9.57 4.58
C GLN A 314 -8.01 8.17 4.24
N LEU A 315 -7.13 7.20 4.01
CA LEU A 315 -7.55 5.82 3.72
C LEU A 315 -8.39 5.21 4.85
N LEU A 316 -7.99 5.41 6.11
CA LEU A 316 -8.75 4.91 7.26
C LEU A 316 -10.11 5.61 7.40
N THR A 317 -10.18 6.92 7.14
CA THR A 317 -11.44 7.67 7.15
C THR A 317 -12.36 7.18 6.02
N ASP A 318 -11.85 6.99 4.81
CA ASP A 318 -12.63 6.50 3.67
C ASP A 318 -13.20 5.10 3.95
N ILE A 319 -12.41 4.22 4.56
CA ILE A 319 -12.84 2.89 5.01
C ILE A 319 -13.98 2.99 6.04
N ASP A 320 -13.80 3.81 7.08
CA ASP A 320 -14.79 3.96 8.15
C ASP A 320 -16.08 4.62 7.66
N GLU A 321 -16.00 5.58 6.72
CA GLU A 321 -17.16 6.20 6.08
C GLU A 321 -17.93 5.20 5.21
N ALA A 322 -17.21 4.33 4.51
CA ALA A 322 -17.83 3.32 3.67
C ALA A 322 -18.47 2.19 4.49
N ASP A 323 -17.91 1.83 5.64
CA ASP A 323 -18.47 0.84 6.57
C ASP A 323 -19.57 1.42 7.48
N ALA A 324 -19.83 2.73 7.42
CA ALA A 324 -20.91 3.34 8.17
C ALA A 324 -22.28 2.73 7.75
N PRO A 325 -23.17 2.39 8.70
CA PRO A 325 -24.48 1.85 8.36
C PRO A 325 -25.22 2.85 7.47
N ILE A 326 -25.72 2.39 6.32
CA ILE A 326 -26.60 3.21 5.47
C ILE A 326 -27.78 3.63 6.34
N PRO A 327 -28.02 4.94 6.57
CA PRO A 327 -29.13 5.37 7.40
C PRO A 327 -30.44 4.90 6.77
N THR A 328 -31.13 3.99 7.46
CA THR A 328 -32.53 3.69 7.15
C THR A 328 -33.32 4.97 7.40
N ALA A 329 -33.73 5.63 6.31
CA ALA A 329 -34.52 6.86 6.27
C ALA A 329 -33.82 8.14 6.78
N ALA A 330 -33.13 8.84 5.88
CA ALA A 330 -33.19 10.31 5.84
C ALA A 330 -32.80 10.83 4.46
N THR A 331 -33.69 11.65 3.90
CA THR A 331 -33.59 12.50 2.72
C THR A 331 -32.17 13.03 2.45
N SER A 332 -31.55 12.59 1.35
CA SER A 332 -30.39 13.26 0.77
C SER A 332 -30.71 13.66 -0.68
N GLN A 333 -30.79 14.97 -0.88
CA GLN A 333 -30.87 15.59 -2.20
C GLN A 333 -29.52 15.45 -2.92
N ALA A 334 -29.61 15.30 -4.25
CA ALA A 334 -28.53 15.37 -5.24
C ALA A 334 -27.71 14.09 -5.51
N ARG A 335 -28.36 13.13 -6.18
CA ARG A 335 -28.03 12.64 -7.54
C ARG A 335 -29.30 11.97 -8.08
N THR A 336 -29.73 12.29 -9.30
CA THR A 336 -30.84 11.62 -10.00
C THR A 336 -30.39 10.23 -10.45
N THR A 337 -30.17 9.33 -9.49
CA THR A 337 -29.95 7.91 -9.72
C THR A 337 -31.20 7.17 -9.26
N ALA A 338 -31.70 6.26 -10.10
CA ALA A 338 -32.83 5.39 -9.79
C ALA A 338 -32.64 4.70 -8.41
N PRO A 339 -33.73 4.38 -7.68
CA PRO A 339 -33.63 3.70 -6.40
C PRO A 339 -32.85 2.38 -6.53
N ALA A 340 -31.91 2.12 -5.62
CA ALA A 340 -31.15 0.88 -5.60
C ALA A 340 -32.10 -0.34 -5.48
N PRO A 341 -31.83 -1.45 -6.17
CA PRO A 341 -32.71 -2.61 -6.13
C PRO A 341 -32.77 -3.20 -4.73
N THR A 342 -33.98 -3.56 -4.28
CA THR A 342 -34.20 -4.22 -2.99
C THR A 342 -34.30 -5.73 -3.17
N ILE A 343 -33.66 -6.47 -2.26
CA ILE A 343 -33.66 -7.94 -2.22
C ILE A 343 -34.54 -8.38 -1.05
N ASP A 344 -35.64 -9.03 -1.36
CA ASP A 344 -36.61 -9.50 -0.38
C ASP A 344 -36.55 -11.02 -0.25
N PHE A 345 -36.21 -11.51 0.93
CA PHE A 345 -36.29 -12.93 1.26
C PHE A 345 -37.68 -13.25 1.82
N SER A 346 -38.45 -14.06 1.10
CA SER A 346 -39.70 -14.64 1.58
C SER A 346 -39.48 -16.08 2.08
N GLU A 347 -40.53 -16.75 2.58
CA GLU A 347 -40.44 -18.14 3.02
C GLU A 347 -40.13 -19.12 1.88
N GLU A 348 -40.54 -18.80 0.65
CA GLU A 348 -40.47 -19.74 -0.49
C GLU A 348 -39.62 -19.21 -1.67
N ALA A 349 -39.22 -17.94 -1.66
CA ALA A 349 -38.56 -17.30 -2.79
C ALA A 349 -37.72 -16.07 -2.42
N VAL A 350 -36.82 -15.68 -3.32
CA VAL A 350 -36.10 -14.41 -3.27
C VAL A 350 -36.60 -13.48 -4.38
N GLY A 351 -37.06 -12.30 -4.01
CA GLY A 351 -37.49 -11.25 -4.93
C GLY A 351 -36.42 -10.19 -5.12
N VAL A 352 -36.17 -9.79 -6.37
CA VAL A 352 -35.42 -8.57 -6.70
C VAL A 352 -36.42 -7.55 -7.20
N ARG A 353 -36.47 -6.38 -6.55
CA ARG A 353 -37.42 -5.31 -6.82
C ARG A 353 -36.70 -4.05 -7.24
N SER A 354 -37.35 -3.25 -8.09
CA SER A 354 -36.86 -1.94 -8.52
C SER A 354 -35.50 -1.99 -9.22
N TRP A 355 -35.19 -3.04 -9.98
CA TRP A 355 -33.96 -3.05 -10.81
C TRP A 355 -34.10 -2.04 -11.95
N ALA A 356 -33.32 -0.96 -11.89
CA ALA A 356 -33.29 0.06 -12.92
C ALA A 356 -32.67 -0.48 -14.22
N VAL A 357 -33.35 -0.29 -15.34
CA VAL A 357 -32.88 -0.67 -16.68
C VAL A 357 -33.09 0.52 -17.61
N GLY A 358 -32.01 1.25 -17.92
CA GLY A 358 -32.09 2.54 -18.62
C GLY A 358 -32.71 3.66 -17.77
N GLU A 359 -33.14 4.75 -18.42
CA GLU A 359 -33.47 6.02 -17.71
C GLU A 359 -34.79 6.01 -16.92
N GLU A 360 -35.77 5.15 -17.24
CA GLU A 360 -37.13 5.21 -16.63
C GLU A 360 -37.84 3.86 -16.41
N ARG A 361 -37.14 2.72 -16.52
CA ARG A 361 -37.78 1.40 -16.34
C ARG A 361 -37.25 0.69 -15.11
N THR A 362 -38.16 0.03 -14.40
CA THR A 362 -37.82 -0.91 -13.34
C THR A 362 -38.27 -2.32 -13.71
N VAL A 363 -37.45 -3.30 -13.33
CA VAL A 363 -37.72 -4.72 -13.52
C VAL A 363 -37.80 -5.39 -12.17
N ASP A 364 -38.84 -6.20 -12.02
CA ASP A 364 -39.08 -7.01 -10.83
C ASP A 364 -39.11 -8.47 -11.26
N PHE A 365 -38.36 -9.31 -10.55
CA PHE A 365 -38.43 -10.76 -10.75
C PHE A 365 -38.30 -11.50 -9.43
N THR A 366 -38.63 -12.79 -9.44
CA THR A 366 -38.62 -13.63 -8.26
C THR A 366 -38.08 -14.99 -8.62
N THR A 367 -37.15 -15.50 -7.80
CA THR A 367 -36.57 -16.83 -7.93
C THR A 367 -37.03 -17.67 -6.75
N ALA A 368 -37.72 -18.78 -7.03
CA ALA A 368 -38.14 -19.71 -5.99
C ALA A 368 -36.94 -20.43 -5.37
N PHE A 369 -37.05 -20.83 -4.10
CA PHE A 369 -36.09 -21.78 -3.53
C PHE A 369 -36.21 -23.13 -4.26
N GLY A 370 -35.07 -23.78 -4.43
CA GLY A 370 -34.91 -24.98 -5.26
C GLY A 370 -34.82 -24.71 -6.76
N ALA A 371 -34.95 -23.45 -7.22
CA ALA A 371 -34.94 -23.12 -8.64
C ALA A 371 -33.64 -22.47 -9.12
N LEU A 372 -33.32 -22.71 -10.39
CA LEU A 372 -32.28 -22.06 -11.17
C LEU A 372 -32.90 -21.03 -12.12
N THR A 373 -32.68 -19.74 -11.85
CA THR A 373 -33.10 -18.65 -12.73
C THR A 373 -31.90 -18.14 -13.53
N CYS A 374 -32.01 -18.08 -14.85
CA CYS A 374 -31.02 -17.39 -15.68
C CYS A 374 -31.48 -15.98 -16.04
N ILE A 375 -30.57 -15.02 -16.03
CA ILE A 375 -30.80 -13.63 -16.44
C ILE A 375 -29.99 -13.36 -17.70
N VAL A 376 -30.65 -12.79 -18.69
CA VAL A 376 -30.04 -12.32 -19.94
C VAL A 376 -30.43 -10.86 -20.12
N ALA A 377 -29.48 -9.94 -19.92
CA ALA A 377 -29.68 -8.52 -20.17
C ALA A 377 -29.03 -8.13 -21.51
N GLU A 378 -29.74 -7.33 -22.31
CA GLU A 378 -29.17 -6.81 -23.57
C GLU A 378 -28.22 -5.62 -23.32
N ASP A 379 -28.42 -4.90 -22.21
CA ASP A 379 -27.60 -3.77 -21.79
C ASP A 379 -26.58 -4.19 -20.69
N PRO A 380 -25.27 -4.21 -21.00
CA PRO A 380 -24.24 -4.57 -20.02
C PRO A 380 -24.12 -3.60 -18.85
N GLU A 381 -24.49 -2.32 -19.02
CA GLU A 381 -24.42 -1.33 -17.94
C GLU A 381 -25.46 -1.66 -16.85
N SER A 382 -26.71 -1.86 -17.25
CA SER A 382 -27.80 -2.27 -16.33
C SER A 382 -27.51 -3.61 -15.62
N GLU A 383 -26.85 -4.55 -16.29
CA GLU A 383 -26.40 -5.82 -15.68
C GLU A 383 -25.31 -5.59 -14.63
N THR A 384 -24.30 -4.78 -14.96
CA THR A 384 -23.19 -4.46 -14.07
C THR A 384 -23.69 -3.72 -12.82
N GLU A 385 -24.65 -2.80 -12.98
CA GLU A 385 -25.28 -2.09 -11.86
C GLU A 385 -26.03 -3.04 -10.92
N LEU A 386 -26.80 -4.00 -11.45
CA LEU A 386 -27.48 -5.00 -10.63
C LEU A 386 -26.48 -5.91 -9.91
N LEU A 387 -25.47 -6.43 -10.61
CA LEU A 387 -24.42 -7.24 -10.00
C LEU A 387 -23.70 -6.49 -8.87
N ALA A 388 -23.41 -5.20 -9.04
CA ALA A 388 -22.81 -4.36 -8.02
C ALA A 388 -23.74 -4.17 -6.80
N ALA A 389 -25.04 -3.98 -7.03
CA ALA A 389 -26.02 -3.86 -5.95
C ALA A 389 -26.20 -5.19 -5.18
N LEU A 390 -26.31 -6.32 -5.90
CA LEU A 390 -26.36 -7.66 -5.33
C LEU A 390 -25.10 -7.97 -4.51
N ALA A 391 -23.92 -7.63 -5.03
CA ALA A 391 -22.65 -7.84 -4.32
C ALA A 391 -22.57 -6.99 -3.04
N THR A 392 -23.09 -5.76 -3.09
CA THR A 392 -23.16 -4.88 -1.91
C THR A 392 -24.11 -5.44 -0.85
N HIS A 393 -25.26 -5.97 -1.25
CA HIS A 393 -26.18 -6.62 -0.32
C HIS A 393 -25.60 -7.89 0.30
N ALA A 394 -24.94 -8.73 -0.52
CA ALA A 394 -24.28 -9.95 -0.07
C ALA A 394 -23.22 -9.71 1.02
N ARG A 395 -22.44 -8.61 0.89
CA ARG A 395 -21.46 -8.21 1.90
C ARG A 395 -22.10 -7.83 3.24
N GLY A 396 -23.32 -7.30 3.23
CA GLY A 396 -24.06 -6.92 4.45
C GLY A 396 -24.77 -8.08 5.15
N THR A 397 -25.12 -9.15 4.42
CA THR A 397 -25.88 -10.29 4.97
C THR A 397 -25.01 -11.49 5.36
N GLY A 398 -23.81 -11.61 4.78
CA GLY A 398 -22.87 -12.69 5.07
C GLY A 398 -22.90 -13.82 4.03
N PRO A 399 -21.82 -14.62 3.94
CA PRO A 399 -21.65 -15.64 2.91
C PRO A 399 -22.61 -16.83 3.04
N ASP A 400 -23.25 -17.02 4.20
CA ASP A 400 -24.29 -18.04 4.41
C ASP A 400 -25.64 -17.62 3.78
N GLN A 401 -25.93 -16.31 3.75
CA GLN A 401 -27.15 -15.78 3.16
C GLN A 401 -27.00 -15.59 1.66
N MET A 402 -25.91 -14.99 1.20
CA MET A 402 -25.77 -14.61 -0.20
C MET A 402 -24.32 -14.55 -0.64
N ILE A 403 -24.03 -15.10 -1.82
CA ILE A 403 -22.74 -14.97 -2.50
C ILE A 403 -22.97 -14.51 -3.92
N VAL A 404 -22.19 -13.50 -4.34
CA VAL A 404 -22.10 -13.08 -5.74
C VAL A 404 -20.70 -13.43 -6.24
N SER A 405 -20.61 -14.43 -7.12
CA SER A 405 -19.36 -14.80 -7.77
C SER A 405 -19.14 -13.94 -9.01
N PRO A 406 -18.07 -13.13 -9.07
CA PRO A 406 -17.76 -12.31 -10.24
C PRO A 406 -17.29 -13.18 -11.41
N HIS A 407 -17.37 -12.61 -12.63
CA HIS A 407 -16.80 -13.22 -13.84
C HIS A 407 -15.27 -13.33 -13.76
N THR A 408 -14.59 -12.28 -13.29
CA THR A 408 -13.13 -12.29 -13.11
C THR A 408 -12.76 -13.08 -11.87
N VAL A 409 -11.99 -14.15 -12.06
CA VAL A 409 -11.61 -15.06 -11.00
C VAL A 409 -10.19 -14.77 -10.51
N ASP A 410 -10.11 -14.32 -9.26
CA ASP A 410 -8.86 -14.25 -8.51
C ASP A 410 -8.67 -15.50 -7.65
N LEU A 411 -7.57 -16.21 -7.90
CA LEU A 411 -7.09 -17.30 -7.07
C LEU A 411 -5.86 -16.84 -6.29
N PHE A 412 -5.74 -17.34 -5.07
CA PHE A 412 -4.68 -16.99 -4.14
C PHE A 412 -3.61 -18.07 -4.11
N GLU A 413 -2.37 -17.68 -3.83
CA GLU A 413 -1.30 -18.65 -3.61
C GLU A 413 -1.67 -19.59 -2.46
N GLY A 414 -1.52 -20.90 -2.65
CA GLY A 414 -2.00 -21.91 -1.72
C GLY A 414 -2.22 -23.24 -2.42
N THR A 415 -3.28 -23.96 -2.06
CA THR A 415 -3.72 -25.18 -2.72
C THR A 415 -5.07 -24.97 -3.41
N ILE A 416 -5.46 -25.91 -4.28
CA ILE A 416 -6.84 -25.94 -4.80
C ILE A 416 -7.83 -26.03 -3.63
N ARG A 417 -7.54 -26.86 -2.62
CA ARG A 417 -8.35 -26.98 -1.40
C ARG A 417 -8.52 -25.64 -0.69
N SER A 418 -7.43 -24.95 -0.36
CA SER A 418 -7.51 -23.70 0.39
C SER A 418 -8.29 -22.63 -0.38
N ASN A 419 -8.14 -22.60 -1.71
CA ASN A 419 -8.92 -21.72 -2.56
C ASN A 419 -10.41 -22.08 -2.59
N ILE A 420 -10.81 -23.34 -2.43
CA ILE A 420 -12.23 -23.73 -2.37
C ILE A 420 -12.81 -23.42 -0.99
N THR A 421 -12.07 -23.67 0.08
CA THR A 421 -12.58 -23.64 1.46
C THR A 421 -12.50 -22.26 2.13
N MET A 422 -11.77 -21.31 1.54
CA MET A 422 -11.47 -20.00 2.13
C MET A 422 -12.69 -19.20 2.63
N ILE A 423 -13.87 -19.34 2.00
CA ILE A 423 -15.09 -18.60 2.42
C ILE A 423 -15.52 -19.02 3.84
N LEU A 424 -15.22 -20.25 4.25
CA LEU A 424 -15.51 -20.77 5.59
C LEU A 424 -14.43 -20.39 6.62
N GLY A 425 -13.40 -19.63 6.23
CA GLY A 425 -12.31 -19.20 7.11
C GLY A 425 -11.31 -20.32 7.46
N THR A 426 -11.21 -21.35 6.63
CA THR A 426 -10.31 -22.50 6.84
C THR A 426 -9.69 -22.95 5.51
N ASP A 427 -8.46 -23.47 5.57
CA ASP A 427 -7.73 -23.96 4.39
C ASP A 427 -7.96 -25.46 4.11
N ASP A 428 -8.51 -26.20 5.07
CA ASP A 428 -8.48 -27.67 5.08
C ASP A 428 -9.86 -28.33 5.24
N ALA A 429 -10.96 -27.58 5.03
CA ALA A 429 -12.29 -28.18 5.08
C ALA A 429 -12.46 -29.30 4.04
N PRO A 430 -13.23 -30.36 4.36
CA PRO A 430 -13.51 -31.42 3.41
C PRO A 430 -14.38 -30.90 2.28
N VAL A 431 -13.92 -31.05 1.04
CA VAL A 431 -14.69 -30.74 -0.17
C VAL A 431 -15.39 -32.00 -0.65
N THR A 432 -16.71 -31.95 -0.84
CA THR A 432 -17.51 -33.10 -1.25
C THR A 432 -17.34 -33.42 -2.74
N ALA A 433 -17.51 -34.69 -3.10
CA ALA A 433 -17.47 -35.11 -4.50
C ALA A 433 -18.57 -34.46 -5.34
N GLU A 434 -19.73 -34.17 -4.74
CA GLU A 434 -20.85 -33.49 -5.40
C GLU A 434 -20.49 -32.06 -5.81
N VAL A 435 -19.81 -31.30 -4.94
CA VAL A 435 -19.32 -29.95 -5.27
C VAL A 435 -18.27 -30.01 -6.39
N LEU A 436 -17.36 -30.98 -6.35
CA LEU A 436 -16.33 -31.16 -7.37
C LEU A 436 -16.93 -31.54 -8.74
N ALA A 437 -17.96 -32.38 -8.75
CA ALA A 437 -18.67 -32.77 -9.97
C ALA A 437 -19.51 -31.60 -10.53
N ALA A 438 -20.28 -30.91 -9.68
CA ALA A 438 -21.14 -29.79 -10.08
C ALA A 438 -20.35 -28.58 -10.61
N SER A 439 -19.13 -28.35 -10.09
CA SER A 439 -18.22 -27.32 -10.60
C SER A 439 -17.36 -27.77 -11.78
N GLY A 440 -17.34 -29.07 -12.08
CA GLY A 440 -16.43 -29.70 -13.03
C GLY A 440 -14.96 -29.69 -12.63
N ALA A 441 -14.65 -29.38 -11.37
CA ALA A 441 -13.30 -29.37 -10.82
C ALA A 441 -12.72 -30.79 -10.67
N ASP A 442 -13.55 -31.83 -10.59
CA ASP A 442 -13.16 -33.25 -10.61
C ASP A 442 -12.21 -33.60 -11.78
N GLU A 443 -12.49 -33.10 -12.98
CA GLU A 443 -11.63 -33.29 -14.16
C GLU A 443 -10.30 -32.56 -14.03
N LEU A 444 -10.32 -31.35 -13.46
CA LEU A 444 -9.09 -30.63 -13.15
C LEU A 444 -8.22 -31.44 -12.18
N LEU A 445 -8.82 -32.02 -11.14
CA LEU A 445 -8.10 -32.86 -10.17
C LEU A 445 -7.46 -34.10 -10.82
N GLY A 446 -8.04 -34.62 -11.90
CA GLY A 446 -7.46 -35.71 -12.69
C GLY A 446 -6.28 -35.29 -13.58
N LEU A 447 -6.11 -33.99 -13.83
CA LEU A 447 -5.05 -33.44 -14.69
C LEU A 447 -3.85 -32.90 -13.90
N VAL A 448 -3.98 -32.72 -12.59
CA VAL A 448 -2.94 -32.13 -11.73
C VAL A 448 -2.40 -33.14 -10.74
N ASP A 449 -1.09 -33.09 -10.52
CA ASP A 449 -0.46 -33.89 -9.46
C ASP A 449 -0.95 -33.42 -8.08
N ALA A 450 -1.13 -34.37 -7.16
CA ALA A 450 -1.60 -34.16 -5.78
C ALA A 450 -3.07 -33.70 -5.61
N GLY A 451 -3.87 -33.68 -6.67
CA GLY A 451 -5.31 -33.42 -6.59
C GLY A 451 -5.64 -32.11 -5.87
N LEU A 452 -6.45 -32.16 -4.80
CA LEU A 452 -6.85 -30.98 -4.02
C LEU A 452 -5.66 -30.23 -3.39
N ASP A 453 -4.55 -30.92 -3.15
CA ASP A 453 -3.37 -30.33 -2.52
C ASP A 453 -2.38 -29.78 -3.57
N HIS A 454 -2.77 -29.77 -4.86
CA HIS A 454 -2.01 -29.13 -5.91
C HIS A 454 -1.81 -27.64 -5.62
N ARG A 455 -0.57 -27.16 -5.76
CA ARG A 455 -0.22 -25.76 -5.44
C ARG A 455 -0.65 -24.81 -6.54
N ILE A 456 -1.28 -23.72 -6.14
CA ILE A 456 -1.66 -22.60 -7.01
C ILE A 456 -0.61 -21.49 -6.86
N GLN A 457 -0.10 -20.97 -7.98
CA GLN A 457 0.81 -19.82 -8.03
C GLN A 457 0.05 -18.49 -7.97
N GLU A 458 0.76 -17.36 -7.89
CA GLU A 458 0.18 -16.01 -7.90
C GLU A 458 -0.89 -15.86 -9.00
N LEU A 459 -2.10 -15.43 -8.61
CA LEU A 459 -3.27 -15.24 -9.48
C LEU A 459 -3.64 -16.48 -10.33
N GLY A 460 -3.24 -17.68 -9.90
CA GLY A 460 -3.46 -18.91 -10.65
C GLY A 460 -2.67 -18.99 -11.95
N GLY A 461 -1.47 -18.41 -12.00
CA GLY A 461 -0.61 -18.38 -13.20
C GLY A 461 -0.23 -19.76 -13.78
N ASN A 462 -0.38 -20.84 -13.01
CA ASN A 462 -0.16 -22.22 -13.45
C ASN A 462 -1.45 -22.95 -13.91
N LEU A 463 -2.60 -22.28 -13.91
CA LEU A 463 -3.88 -22.82 -14.36
C LEU A 463 -4.38 -22.10 -15.61
N SER A 464 -5.06 -22.81 -16.51
CA SER A 464 -5.78 -22.20 -17.64
C SER A 464 -7.03 -21.44 -17.18
N GLY A 465 -7.58 -20.56 -18.03
CA GLY A 465 -8.78 -19.77 -17.70
C GLY A 465 -9.96 -20.61 -17.23
N GLY A 466 -10.31 -21.67 -17.98
CA GLY A 466 -11.39 -22.58 -17.60
C GLY A 466 -11.10 -23.39 -16.34
N GLN A 467 -9.83 -23.70 -16.04
CA GLN A 467 -9.48 -24.34 -14.77
C GLN A 467 -9.67 -23.38 -13.59
N ARG A 468 -9.31 -22.09 -13.75
CA ARG A 468 -9.54 -21.08 -12.70
C ARG A 468 -11.03 -20.88 -12.42
N GLN A 469 -11.86 -20.77 -13.47
CA GLN A 469 -13.31 -20.65 -13.33
C GLN A 469 -13.92 -21.83 -12.58
N ARG A 470 -13.50 -23.06 -12.88
CA ARG A 470 -13.99 -24.25 -12.17
C ARG A 470 -13.62 -24.25 -10.68
N VAL A 471 -12.42 -23.79 -10.32
CA VAL A 471 -12.03 -23.64 -8.91
C VAL A 471 -12.86 -22.56 -8.21
N ALA A 472 -13.13 -21.43 -8.85
CA ALA A 472 -14.00 -20.40 -8.28
C ALA A 472 -15.47 -20.84 -8.16
N LEU A 473 -15.97 -21.59 -9.13
CA LEU A 473 -17.31 -22.17 -9.06
C LEU A 473 -17.39 -23.19 -7.92
N ALA A 474 -16.37 -24.05 -7.76
CA ALA A 474 -16.27 -24.96 -6.62
C ALA A 474 -16.25 -24.20 -5.28
N ARG A 475 -15.51 -23.09 -5.18
CA ARG A 475 -15.48 -22.20 -4.01
C ARG A 475 -16.88 -21.66 -3.67
N ALA A 476 -17.61 -21.16 -4.67
CA ALA A 476 -18.94 -20.60 -4.47
C ALA A 476 -19.98 -21.67 -4.08
N LEU A 477 -19.92 -22.85 -4.70
CA LEU A 477 -20.79 -23.99 -4.39
C LEU A 477 -20.49 -24.58 -3.01
N HIS A 478 -19.21 -24.64 -2.62
CA HIS A 478 -18.80 -25.19 -1.32
C HIS A 478 -19.32 -24.38 -0.13
N ALA A 479 -19.42 -23.06 -0.29
CA ALA A 479 -19.95 -22.18 0.74
C ALA A 479 -21.46 -22.33 0.99
N ASP A 480 -22.19 -22.95 0.04
CA ASP A 480 -23.61 -23.29 0.12
C ASP A 480 -24.54 -22.15 0.62
N PRO A 481 -24.53 -20.96 -0.02
CA PRO A 481 -25.35 -19.82 0.41
C PRO A 481 -26.83 -20.05 0.14
N ARG A 482 -27.72 -19.37 0.88
CA ARG A 482 -29.16 -19.35 0.57
C ARG A 482 -29.46 -18.76 -0.81
N LEU A 483 -28.75 -17.70 -1.22
CA LEU A 483 -28.79 -17.17 -2.58
C LEU A 483 -27.40 -17.21 -3.22
N LEU A 484 -27.26 -18.00 -4.29
CA LEU A 484 -26.05 -18.02 -5.11
C LEU A 484 -26.28 -17.23 -6.39
N VAL A 485 -25.48 -16.19 -6.62
CA VAL A 485 -25.48 -15.41 -7.86
C VAL A 485 -24.17 -15.66 -8.60
N LEU A 486 -24.24 -16.08 -9.85
CA LEU A 486 -23.09 -16.36 -10.71
C LEU A 486 -23.11 -15.45 -11.93
N HIS A 487 -21.99 -14.81 -12.24
CA HIS A 487 -21.81 -14.05 -13.48
C HIS A 487 -20.91 -14.85 -14.43
N GLU A 488 -21.47 -15.32 -15.53
CA GLU A 488 -20.77 -16.01 -16.61
C GLU A 488 -19.80 -17.13 -16.15
N PRO A 489 -20.28 -18.15 -15.40
CA PRO A 489 -19.42 -19.12 -14.73
C PRO A 489 -18.64 -20.08 -15.65
N THR A 490 -18.96 -20.12 -16.96
CA THR A 490 -18.45 -21.13 -17.92
C THR A 490 -17.87 -20.57 -19.22
N THR A 491 -17.54 -19.28 -19.28
CA THR A 491 -17.07 -18.66 -20.54
C THR A 491 -15.74 -19.21 -21.09
N ALA A 492 -14.93 -19.89 -20.28
CA ALA A 492 -13.66 -20.49 -20.70
C ALA A 492 -13.67 -22.03 -20.70
N VAL A 493 -14.84 -22.67 -20.76
CA VAL A 493 -14.97 -24.13 -20.88
C VAL A 493 -15.62 -24.54 -22.21
N ASP A 494 -15.39 -25.78 -22.64
CA ASP A 494 -16.04 -26.34 -23.83
C ASP A 494 -17.51 -26.71 -23.55
N ALA A 495 -18.30 -26.86 -24.61
CA ALA A 495 -19.74 -27.09 -24.52
C ALA A 495 -20.15 -28.39 -23.79
N VAL A 496 -19.31 -29.45 -23.83
CA VAL A 496 -19.61 -30.71 -23.12
C VAL A 496 -19.42 -30.52 -21.63
N THR A 497 -18.31 -29.88 -21.25
CA THR A 497 -18.04 -29.51 -19.86
C THR A 497 -19.10 -28.56 -19.32
N GLU A 498 -19.53 -27.58 -20.11
CA GLU A 498 -20.58 -26.62 -19.74
C GLU A 498 -21.91 -27.32 -19.44
N ALA A 499 -22.37 -28.23 -20.30
CA ALA A 499 -23.61 -28.98 -20.09
C ALA A 499 -23.56 -29.86 -18.83
N ARG A 500 -22.39 -30.42 -18.52
CA ARG A 500 -22.19 -31.19 -17.28
C ARG A 500 -22.26 -30.28 -16.04
N ILE A 501 -21.64 -29.11 -16.10
CA ILE A 501 -21.64 -28.12 -15.02
C ILE A 501 -23.06 -27.59 -14.78
N SER A 502 -23.80 -27.20 -15.81
CA SER A 502 -25.15 -26.64 -15.65
C SER A 502 -26.12 -27.65 -15.04
N ALA A 503 -26.07 -28.92 -15.49
CA ALA A 503 -26.87 -30.00 -14.93
C ALA A 503 -26.47 -30.30 -13.47
N GLY A 504 -25.17 -30.48 -13.19
CA GLY A 504 -24.69 -30.80 -11.86
C GLY A 504 -24.95 -29.68 -10.84
N LEU A 505 -24.84 -28.42 -11.26
CA LEU A 505 -25.18 -27.27 -10.44
C LEU A 505 -26.67 -27.25 -10.10
N LYS A 506 -27.54 -27.49 -11.08
CA LYS A 506 -28.99 -27.58 -10.85
C LYS A 506 -29.31 -28.68 -9.85
N ASP A 507 -28.84 -29.89 -10.09
CA ASP A 507 -29.12 -31.05 -9.23
C ASP A 507 -28.64 -30.81 -7.78
N LEU A 508 -27.41 -30.28 -7.63
CA LEU A 508 -26.86 -29.97 -6.31
C LEU A 508 -27.68 -28.91 -5.57
N ARG A 509 -28.08 -27.83 -6.25
CA ARG A 509 -28.78 -26.70 -5.63
C ARG A 509 -30.26 -26.97 -5.40
N THR A 510 -30.94 -27.69 -6.30
CA THR A 510 -32.36 -28.06 -6.15
C THR A 510 -32.57 -29.10 -5.04
N SER A 511 -31.55 -29.90 -4.70
CA SER A 511 -31.59 -30.79 -3.53
C SER A 511 -31.71 -30.05 -2.18
N ARG A 512 -31.57 -28.72 -2.17
CA ARG A 512 -31.60 -27.87 -0.98
C ARG A 512 -32.89 -27.04 -0.95
N GLU A 513 -33.78 -27.36 -0.02
CA GLU A 513 -35.13 -26.78 0.07
C GLU A 513 -35.16 -25.24 0.24
N SER A 514 -34.10 -24.64 0.77
CA SER A 514 -34.05 -23.20 1.11
C SER A 514 -33.06 -22.39 0.26
N ALA A 515 -32.64 -22.93 -0.89
CA ALA A 515 -31.54 -22.38 -1.68
C ALA A 515 -32.02 -21.93 -3.08
N ALA A 516 -31.70 -20.70 -3.48
CA ALA A 516 -31.99 -20.16 -4.81
C ALA A 516 -30.69 -19.93 -5.58
N THR A 517 -30.75 -20.08 -6.92
CA THR A 517 -29.59 -19.79 -7.77
C THR A 517 -29.96 -18.88 -8.94
N ILE A 518 -29.22 -17.79 -9.09
CA ILE A 518 -29.35 -16.83 -10.19
C ILE A 518 -28.06 -16.88 -11.01
N VAL A 519 -28.17 -17.04 -12.32
CA VAL A 519 -27.01 -17.04 -13.22
C VAL A 519 -27.20 -16.00 -14.30
N PHE A 520 -26.30 -15.02 -14.35
CA PHE A 520 -26.20 -14.06 -15.45
C PHE A 520 -25.37 -14.71 -16.56
N THR A 521 -26.04 -15.15 -17.63
CA THR A 521 -25.37 -15.85 -18.74
C THR A 521 -26.28 -15.97 -19.97
N SER A 522 -25.68 -15.89 -21.16
CA SER A 522 -26.29 -16.27 -22.43
C SER A 522 -25.96 -17.72 -22.85
N ALA A 523 -25.25 -18.49 -22.01
CA ALA A 523 -24.79 -19.84 -22.33
C ALA A 523 -25.96 -20.82 -22.57
N PRO A 524 -26.05 -21.45 -23.76
CA PRO A 524 -27.18 -22.32 -24.11
C PRO A 524 -27.43 -23.46 -23.11
N ALA A 525 -26.37 -24.05 -22.55
CA ALA A 525 -26.51 -25.16 -21.63
C ALA A 525 -27.07 -24.76 -20.25
N PHE A 526 -26.81 -23.53 -19.79
CA PHE A 526 -27.44 -22.99 -18.58
C PHE A 526 -28.88 -22.58 -18.84
N LEU A 527 -29.15 -21.92 -19.97
CA LEU A 527 -30.51 -21.55 -20.37
C LEU A 527 -31.41 -22.78 -20.52
N ALA A 528 -30.89 -23.87 -21.10
CA ALA A 528 -31.63 -25.13 -21.23
C ALA A 528 -31.88 -25.83 -19.89
N ALA A 529 -30.97 -25.69 -18.91
CA ALA A 529 -31.13 -26.27 -17.58
C ALA A 529 -32.03 -25.41 -16.66
N ALA A 530 -32.13 -24.11 -16.88
CA ALA A 530 -32.86 -23.18 -16.03
C ALA A 530 -34.36 -23.51 -15.91
N ASP A 531 -34.91 -23.31 -14.72
CA ASP A 531 -36.35 -23.41 -14.47
C ASP A 531 -37.09 -22.17 -14.99
N SER A 532 -36.42 -21.02 -15.00
CA SER A 532 -36.94 -19.77 -15.55
C SER A 532 -35.82 -18.94 -16.15
N VAL A 533 -36.10 -18.26 -17.25
CA VAL A 533 -35.23 -17.26 -17.87
C VAL A 533 -35.91 -15.91 -17.80
N VAL A 534 -35.21 -14.92 -17.25
CA VAL A 534 -35.61 -13.51 -17.24
C VAL A 534 -34.78 -12.79 -18.30
N PHE A 535 -35.41 -12.48 -19.43
CA PHE A 535 -34.78 -11.70 -20.50
C PHE A 535 -35.19 -10.22 -20.40
N VAL A 536 -34.19 -9.36 -20.32
CA VAL A 536 -34.34 -7.91 -20.19
C VAL A 536 -33.83 -7.23 -21.45
N PRO A 537 -34.72 -6.86 -22.39
CA PRO A 537 -34.34 -6.14 -23.59
C PRO A 537 -34.09 -4.66 -23.31
N THR A 538 -33.29 -4.00 -24.15
CA THR A 538 -33.08 -2.54 -24.08
C THR A 538 -34.39 -1.78 -24.29
N THR A 539 -35.28 -2.31 -25.13
CA THR A 539 -36.61 -1.74 -25.40
C THR A 539 -37.68 -2.84 -25.46
N GLY A 540 -38.91 -2.56 -25.00
CA GLY A 540 -39.99 -3.55 -24.97
C GLY A 540 -40.12 -4.30 -23.63
N PRO A 541 -41.17 -5.12 -23.47
CA PRO A 541 -41.46 -5.84 -22.22
C PRO A 541 -40.38 -6.87 -21.85
N VAL A 542 -40.18 -7.05 -20.54
CA VAL A 542 -39.38 -8.15 -19.99
C VAL A 542 -40.07 -9.47 -20.29
N LEU A 543 -39.31 -10.47 -20.73
CA LEU A 543 -39.82 -11.80 -20.99
C LEU A 543 -39.40 -12.73 -19.85
N VAL A 544 -40.35 -13.49 -19.31
CA VAL A 544 -40.11 -14.48 -18.25
C VAL A 544 -40.75 -15.80 -18.66
N GLY A 545 -39.99 -16.89 -18.63
CA GLY A 545 -40.48 -18.22 -18.97
C GLY A 545 -39.35 -19.23 -19.19
N GLY A 546 -39.69 -20.46 -19.59
CA GLY A 546 -38.68 -21.46 -19.92
C GLY A 546 -37.94 -21.13 -21.22
N HIS A 547 -36.65 -21.48 -21.32
CA HIS A 547 -35.85 -21.21 -22.53
C HIS A 547 -36.50 -21.74 -23.81
N ALA A 548 -36.98 -22.98 -23.79
CA ALA A 548 -37.65 -23.60 -24.95
C ALA A 548 -38.94 -22.87 -25.35
N GLU A 549 -39.70 -22.36 -24.37
CA GLU A 549 -40.94 -21.62 -24.61
C GLU A 549 -40.65 -20.25 -25.22
N LEU A 550 -39.67 -19.52 -24.67
CA LEU A 550 -39.25 -18.22 -25.18
C LEU A 550 -38.66 -18.33 -26.59
N LEU A 551 -37.88 -19.38 -26.86
CA LEU A 551 -37.32 -19.64 -28.19
C LEU A 551 -38.41 -19.99 -29.21
N ALA A 552 -39.36 -20.87 -28.83
CA ALA A 552 -40.50 -21.21 -29.68
C ALA A 552 -41.40 -20.00 -29.96
N ALA A 553 -41.62 -19.13 -28.97
CA ALA A 553 -42.35 -17.87 -29.14
C ALA A 553 -41.61 -16.92 -30.11
N ALA A 554 -40.29 -16.86 -30.02
CA ALA A 554 -39.44 -16.11 -30.95
C ALA A 554 -39.42 -16.70 -32.37
N ASP A 555 -39.63 -18.01 -32.52
CA ASP A 555 -39.81 -18.73 -33.81
C ASP A 555 -41.18 -18.49 -34.43
N ALA A 556 -42.23 -18.44 -33.61
CA ALA A 556 -43.59 -18.23 -34.08
C ALA A 556 -43.92 -16.75 -34.39
N SER A 557 -43.30 -15.79 -33.69
CA SER A 557 -43.60 -14.36 -33.81
C SER A 557 -42.50 -13.60 -34.56
N ALA A 558 -42.74 -13.30 -35.84
CA ALA A 558 -41.86 -12.40 -36.62
C ALA A 558 -42.02 -10.91 -36.28
N VAL A 559 -43.01 -10.55 -35.43
CA VAL A 559 -43.45 -9.17 -35.19
C VAL A 559 -43.10 -8.66 -33.78
N ASP A 560 -42.92 -9.54 -32.80
CA ASP A 560 -42.54 -9.14 -31.44
C ASP A 560 -41.03 -8.84 -31.37
N ALA A 561 -40.71 -7.55 -31.20
CA ALA A 561 -39.33 -7.06 -31.11
C ALA A 561 -38.56 -7.69 -29.94
N SER A 562 -39.23 -7.98 -28.82
CA SER A 562 -38.58 -8.54 -27.62
C SER A 562 -38.24 -10.01 -27.81
N ALA A 563 -39.13 -10.78 -28.44
CA ALA A 563 -38.88 -12.19 -28.76
C ALA A 563 -37.74 -12.35 -29.78
N LYS A 564 -37.67 -11.44 -30.77
CA LYS A 564 -36.54 -11.39 -31.72
C LYS A 564 -35.23 -11.00 -31.04
N ALA A 565 -35.27 -10.02 -30.13
CA ALA A 565 -34.11 -9.60 -29.34
C ALA A 565 -33.58 -10.75 -28.47
N TYR A 566 -34.49 -11.52 -27.84
CA TYR A 566 -34.12 -12.71 -27.07
C TYR A 566 -33.34 -13.72 -27.90
N ARG A 567 -33.86 -14.09 -29.09
CA ARG A 567 -33.16 -15.02 -29.99
C ARG A 567 -31.76 -14.50 -30.32
N ASN A 568 -31.64 -13.23 -30.68
CA ASN A 568 -30.34 -12.63 -31.03
C ASN A 568 -29.35 -12.65 -29.86
N ALA A 569 -29.83 -12.50 -28.62
CA ALA A 569 -28.99 -12.53 -27.43
C ALA A 569 -28.46 -13.93 -27.10
N VAL A 570 -29.24 -15.00 -27.39
CA VAL A 570 -28.91 -16.39 -27.01
C VAL A 570 -28.38 -17.25 -28.17
N THR A 571 -28.30 -16.72 -29.39
CA THR A 571 -27.76 -17.43 -30.58
C THR A 571 -26.45 -16.83 -31.12
N ARG A 572 -25.93 -15.80 -30.46
CA ARG A 572 -24.55 -15.33 -30.64
C ARG A 572 -23.58 -16.25 -29.93
#